data_AF-A0A257Q0W8-F1
#
_entry.id   AF-A0A257Q0W8-F1
#
_cell.length_a   1.000
_cell.length_b   1.000
_cell.length_c   1.000
_cell.angle_alpha   90.00
_cell.angle_beta   90.00
_cell.angle_gamma   90.00
#
_symmetry.space_group_name_H-M   'P 1'
#
loop_
_entity.id
_entity.type
_entity.pdbx_description
1 polymer ?
#
loop_
_entity_poly.entity_id
_entity_poly.type
_entity_poly.pdbx_seq_one_letter_code
_entity_poly.pdbx_strand_id
1 'polypeptide(L)' 'MESTLVRMSAEGFEAFIQAVSAPAAPVPEMVASLRRKAPWEKATTKR' A
#
# COMPACT_ATOMS: atom_id res chain seq x y z
N MET A 1 11.74 9.02 12.42
CA MET A 1 10.73 9.05 11.34
C MET A 1 10.96 10.36 10.62
N GLU A 2 11.52 10.31 9.41
CA GLU A 2 11.82 11.53 8.67
C GLU A 2 10.52 12.11 8.10
N SER A 3 10.19 13.35 8.45
CA SER A 3 9.01 14.06 7.95
C SER A 3 9.43 15.20 7.03
N THR A 4 9.68 14.86 5.76
CA THR A 4 10.02 15.87 4.75
C THR A 4 8.74 16.43 4.12
N LEU A 5 8.68 17.75 3.97
CA LEU A 5 7.55 18.41 3.31
C LEU A 5 7.55 18.14 1.81
N VAL A 6 6.41 17.69 1.28
CA VAL A 6 6.18 17.56 -0.16
C VAL A 6 5.47 18.82 -0.65
N ARG A 7 6.09 19.56 -1.57
CA ARG A 7 5.46 20.71 -2.23
C ARG A 7 4.65 20.23 -3.43
N MET A 8 3.43 20.71 -3.56
CA MET A 8 2.48 20.32 -4.61
C MET A 8 1.78 21.55 -5.18
N SER A 9 1.38 21.46 -6.45
CA SER A 9 0.48 22.45 -7.04
C SER A 9 -0.93 22.28 -6.46
N ALA A 10 -1.80 23.25 -6.71
CA ALA A 10 -3.20 23.15 -6.29
C ALA A 10 -3.89 21.93 -6.92
N GLU A 11 -3.66 21.67 -8.21
CA GLU A 11 -4.22 20.53 -8.94
C GLU A 11 -3.71 19.19 -8.38
N GLY A 12 -2.42 19.13 -8.03
CA GLY A 12 -1.83 17.95 -7.40
C GLY A 12 -2.41 17.68 -6.00
N PHE A 13 -2.68 18.74 -5.23
CA PHE A 13 -3.33 18.61 -3.93
C PHE A 13 -4.79 18.11 -4.06
N GLU A 14 -5.56 18.66 -4.99
CA GLU A 14 -6.93 18.21 -5.26
C GLU A 14 -6.99 16.73 -5.68
N ALA A 15 -6.10 16.32 -6.60
CA ALA A 15 -6.00 14.92 -7.01
C ALA A 15 -5.62 14.00 -5.84
N PHE A 16 -4.72 14.45 -4.97
CA PHE A 16 -4.34 13.72 -3.76
C PHE A 16 -5.52 13.55 -2.81
N ILE A 17 -6.27 14.62 -2.52
CA ILE A 17 -7.44 14.57 -1.64
C ILE A 17 -8.50 13.60 -2.17
N GLN A 18 -8.76 13.62 -3.49
CA GLN A 18 -9.68 12.67 -4.11
C GLN A 18 -9.20 11.23 -3.94
N ALA A 19 -7.91 10.96 -4.13
CA ALA A 19 -7.35 9.61 -4.00
C ALA A 19 -7.41 9.06 -2.57
N VAL A 20 -7.17 9.88 -1.54
CA VAL A 20 -7.18 9.41 -0.14
C VAL A 20 -8.57 9.37 0.49
N SER A 21 -9.53 10.13 -0.05
CA SER A 21 -10.91 10.16 0.47
C SER A 21 -11.76 9.01 -0.08
N ALA A 22 -11.40 8.46 -1.24
CA ALA A 22 -12.07 7.32 -1.82
C ALA A 22 -11.64 6.00 -1.16
N PRO A 23 -12.49 4.96 -1.18
CA PRO A 23 -12.06 3.61 -0.83
C PRO A 23 -10.88 3.16 -1.71
N ALA A 24 -9.92 2.47 -1.10
CA ALA A 24 -8.76 1.96 -1.82
C ALA A 24 -9.19 0.99 -2.94
N ALA A 25 -8.81 1.31 -4.18
CA ALA A 25 -9.00 0.42 -5.31
C ALA A 25 -7.96 -0.72 -5.26
N PRO A 26 -8.35 -2.00 -5.34
CA PRO A 26 -7.41 -3.09 -5.32
C PRO A 26 -6.60 -3.14 -6.63
N VAL A 27 -5.28 -3.15 -6.50
CA VAL A 27 -4.36 -3.39 -7.63
C VAL A 27 -4.06 -4.91 -7.66
N PRO A 28 -4.53 -5.67 -8.68
CA PRO A 28 -4.47 -7.13 -8.68
C PRO A 28 -3.07 -7.71 -8.42
N GLU A 29 -2.04 -7.11 -9.00
CA GLU A 29 -0.64 -7.53 -8.87
C GLU A 29 -0.13 -7.33 -7.43
N MET A 30 -0.51 -6.21 -6.79
CA MET A 30 -0.18 -5.95 -5.39
C MET A 30 -0.92 -6.92 -4.48
N VAL A 31 -2.21 -7.17 -4.74
CA VAL A 31 -3.01 -8.11 -3.96
C VAL A 31 -2.42 -9.53 -4.04
N ALA A 32 -2.05 -9.99 -5.24
CA ALA A 32 -1.43 -11.30 -5.42
C ALA A 32 -0.10 -11.41 -4.66
N SER A 33 0.71 -10.35 -4.68
CA SER A 33 2.00 -10.30 -3.97
C SER A 33 1.82 -10.34 -2.45
N LEU A 34 0.89 -9.54 -1.92
CA LEU A 34 0.63 -9.43 -0.48
C LEU A 34 -0.10 -10.65 0.10
N ARG A 35 -0.87 -11.38 -0.71
CA ARG A 35 -1.51 -12.64 -0.30
C ARG A 35 -0.54 -13.82 -0.21
N ARG A 36 0.69 -13.66 -0.69
CA ARG A 36 1.67 -14.75 -0.67
C ARG A 36 2.10 -15.01 0.77
N LYS A 37 1.92 -16.25 1.21
CA LYS A 37 2.44 -16.72 2.50
C LYS A 37 3.93 -16.45 2.61
N ALA A 38 4.36 -16.00 3.77
CA ALA A 38 5.77 -15.73 4.00
C ALA A 38 6.57 -17.05 3.91
N PRO A 39 7.80 -17.04 3.36
CA PRO A 39 8.59 -18.25 3.19
C PRO A 39 8.83 -19.04 4.49
N TRP A 40 8.91 -18.36 5.63
CA TRP A 40 9.14 -18.96 6.95
C TRP A 40 7.89 -19.55 7.61
N GLU A 41 6.68 -19.26 7.12
CA GLU A 41 5.46 -19.88 7.62
C GLU A 41 5.39 -21.39 7.32
N LYS A 42 6.18 -21.88 6.35
CA LYS A 42 6.28 -23.29 6.01
C LYS A 42 7.08 -24.11 7.04
N ALA A 43 7.84 -23.47 7.94
CA ALA A 43 8.75 -24.16 8.85
C ALA A 43 8.07 -24.72 10.12
N THR A 44 6.80 -24.39 10.40
CA THR A 44 6.06 -24.99 11.52
C THR A 44 5.33 -26.27 11.11
N THR A 45 6.07 -27.27 10.63
CA THR A 45 5.62 -28.65 10.81
C THR A 45 6.09 -29.07 12.19
N LYS A 46 5.29 -28.75 13.22
CA LYS A 46 5.43 -29.36 14.54
C LYS A 46 4.98 -30.83 14.38
N ARG A 47 5.94 -31.75 14.26
CA ARG A 47 5.71 -33.18 14.53
C ARG A 47 5.71 -33.41 16.03
#